data_AF-A0A0F8ZQ56-F1
#
_entry.id   AF-A0A0F8ZQ56-F1
#
_cell.length_a   1.000
_cell.length_b   1.000
_cell.length_c   1.000
_cell.angle_alpha   90.00
_cell.angle_beta   90.00
_cell.angle_gamma   90.00
#
_symmetry.space_group_name_H-M   'P 1'
#
loop_
_entity.id
_entity.type
_entity.pdbx_description
1 polymer ?
#
loop_
_entity_poly.entity_id
_entity_poly.type
_entity_poly.pdbx_seq_one_letter_code
_entity_poly.pdbx_strand_id
1 'polypeptide(L)'
;VAVHPSDERYAPIVGKLCEIPVGPKEHRRQIPIITDDYPDKDFGSGAVKITGAHDFNDYQVAKRAGIPMYALMDTAGSMRDDGRPYADEAGDAQRIARGQMEFTESTVADMNLVPEAYRGLDRFEARKRVVADITAEGLAVMHDVTCTDKETGEDITETVPYVENKPIMQPYGDRSKVVIEPMLTDQWFVDTDKIVGPALDAVRVGMARPEGSTDGTRILPERDAATYFRWLENIEPWCISRQLWWGHRIPVWYGPALTTEDPEHRHIDTDAGWLAFCAPTYEEAHAKMVAYYGHDDLKLVRDRSEAMQLIEGMTSRLRTEGAIRDVHSGIAFPVWRDPDVLDTWFSSGLWPIGTLGWPEETPEMAKYFPTSTLVTGFDIIFFWVARMMMMQYAVVDQKPFDTVYVHALVRDEKGKKMSKSLG
;
A
#
# COMPACT_ATOMS: atom_id res chain seq x y z
N VAL A 1 13.78 -15.32 -9.25
CA VAL A 1 12.95 -16.55 -9.13
C VAL A 1 13.17 -17.09 -7.73
N ALA A 2 12.12 -17.44 -7.00
CA ALA A 2 12.23 -18.08 -5.70
C ALA A 2 11.86 -19.57 -5.78
N VAL A 3 12.58 -20.40 -5.03
CA VAL A 3 12.33 -21.84 -4.87
C VAL A 3 12.35 -22.20 -3.39
N HIS A 4 11.64 -23.26 -3.00
CA HIS A 4 11.64 -23.71 -1.61
C HIS A 4 13.02 -24.29 -1.21
N PRO A 5 13.58 -24.00 -0.02
CA PRO A 5 14.88 -24.52 0.41
C PRO A 5 15.00 -26.05 0.40
N SER A 6 13.89 -26.75 0.64
CA SER A 6 13.84 -28.22 0.64
C SER A 6 13.63 -28.85 -0.74
N ASP A 7 13.51 -28.06 -1.81
CA ASP A 7 13.33 -28.59 -3.16
C ASP A 7 14.68 -28.92 -3.83
N GLU A 8 15.10 -30.18 -3.69
CA GLU A 8 16.37 -30.68 -4.21
C GLU A 8 16.53 -30.53 -5.73
N ARG A 9 15.42 -30.42 -6.49
CA ARG A 9 15.44 -30.24 -7.95
C ARG A 9 16.17 -28.96 -8.35
N TYR A 10 16.08 -27.92 -7.53
CA TYR A 10 16.63 -26.60 -7.80
C TYR A 10 17.97 -26.31 -7.12
N ALA A 11 18.37 -27.13 -6.14
CA ALA A 11 19.62 -26.95 -5.39
C ALA A 11 20.87 -26.68 -6.27
N PRO A 12 21.08 -27.32 -7.45
CA PRO A 12 22.25 -27.06 -8.29
C PRO A 12 22.25 -25.69 -9.01
N ILE A 13 21.13 -24.95 -8.99
CA ILE A 13 20.98 -23.67 -9.69
C ILE A 13 20.64 -22.50 -8.77
N VAL A 14 20.42 -22.73 -7.47
CA VAL A 14 20.32 -21.66 -6.47
C VAL A 14 21.59 -20.80 -6.51
N GLY A 15 21.42 -19.48 -6.47
CA GLY A 15 22.49 -18.48 -6.59
C GLY A 15 22.92 -18.17 -8.03
N LYS A 16 22.47 -18.94 -9.03
CA LYS A 16 22.70 -18.60 -10.44
C LYS A 16 21.72 -17.52 -10.90
N LEU A 17 22.03 -16.93 -12.05
CA LEU A 17 21.16 -15.98 -12.72
C LEU A 17 20.39 -16.69 -13.86
N CYS A 18 19.14 -16.28 -14.08
CA CYS A 18 18.32 -16.70 -15.20
C CYS A 18 17.82 -15.48 -15.98
N GLU A 19 17.77 -15.57 -17.31
CA GLU A 19 17.32 -14.47 -18.17
C GLU A 19 15.80 -14.31 -18.13
N ILE A 20 15.31 -13.07 -18.10
CA ILE A 20 13.87 -12.80 -18.27
C ILE A 20 13.50 -12.86 -19.76
N PRO A 21 12.49 -13.65 -20.16
CA PRO A 21 12.16 -13.87 -21.57
C PRO A 21 11.30 -12.74 -22.18
N VAL A 22 11.55 -11.48 -21.84
CA VAL A 22 10.71 -10.34 -22.26
C VAL A 22 11.59 -9.15 -22.66
N GLY A 23 11.24 -8.50 -23.77
CA GLY A 23 11.99 -7.37 -24.33
C GLY A 23 13.09 -7.79 -25.33
N PRO A 24 13.84 -6.83 -25.89
CA PRO A 24 14.90 -7.08 -26.87
C PRO A 24 15.99 -8.02 -26.32
N LYS A 25 16.33 -9.08 -27.07
CA LYS A 25 17.24 -10.17 -26.61
C LYS A 25 18.59 -9.65 -26.13
N GLU A 26 19.15 -8.69 -26.85
CA GLU A 26 20.43 -8.04 -26.58
C GLU A 26 20.46 -7.25 -25.25
N HIS A 27 19.30 -6.92 -24.70
CA HIS A 27 19.15 -6.10 -23.49
C HIS A 27 18.42 -6.83 -22.35
N ARG A 28 18.12 -8.12 -22.50
CA ARG A 28 17.45 -8.88 -21.45
C ARG A 28 18.31 -8.98 -20.20
N ARG A 29 17.72 -8.58 -19.08
CA ARG A 29 18.35 -8.72 -17.78
C ARG A 29 18.26 -10.15 -17.26
N GLN A 30 19.25 -10.51 -16.47
CA GLN A 30 19.29 -11.74 -15.70
C GLN A 30 18.89 -11.46 -14.25
N ILE A 31 18.08 -12.34 -13.67
CA ILE A 31 17.61 -12.26 -12.28
C ILE A 31 18.11 -13.45 -11.46
N PRO A 32 18.35 -13.26 -10.15
CA PRO A 32 18.84 -14.33 -9.30
C PRO A 32 17.78 -15.40 -9.05
N ILE A 33 18.26 -16.63 -8.83
CA ILE A 33 17.51 -17.75 -8.28
C ILE A 33 17.81 -17.81 -6.78
N ILE A 34 16.82 -17.52 -5.95
CA ILE A 34 16.92 -17.44 -4.49
C ILE A 34 16.08 -18.53 -3.83
N THR A 35 16.34 -18.76 -2.54
CA THR A 35 15.52 -19.64 -1.70
C THR A 35 14.63 -18.82 -0.77
N ASP A 36 13.38 -19.23 -0.56
CA ASP A 36 12.45 -18.66 0.41
C ASP A 36 11.40 -19.73 0.79
N ASP A 37 10.82 -19.69 1.98
CA ASP A 37 9.81 -20.68 2.41
C ASP A 37 8.42 -20.45 1.79
N TYR A 38 8.20 -19.31 1.12
CA TYR A 38 6.91 -18.96 0.49
C TYR A 38 6.49 -19.87 -0.68
N PRO A 39 7.36 -20.21 -1.66
CA PRO A 39 6.99 -21.08 -2.77
C PRO A 39 6.61 -22.48 -2.30
N ASP A 40 5.44 -22.96 -2.74
CA ASP A 40 5.05 -24.36 -2.60
C ASP A 40 5.76 -25.20 -3.67
N LYS A 41 6.67 -26.08 -3.24
CA LYS A 41 7.43 -26.97 -4.14
C LYS A 41 6.53 -27.91 -4.95
N ASP A 42 5.34 -28.23 -4.45
CA ASP A 42 4.41 -29.16 -5.09
C ASP A 42 3.41 -28.42 -6.00
N PHE A 43 3.43 -27.09 -6.03
CA PHE A 43 2.60 -26.27 -6.89
C PHE A 43 3.31 -25.85 -8.19
N GLY A 44 2.69 -26.15 -9.35
CA GLY A 44 3.24 -25.81 -10.65
C GLY A 44 4.62 -26.46 -10.87
N SER A 45 5.64 -25.65 -11.17
CA SER A 45 7.02 -26.12 -11.27
C SER A 45 7.71 -26.25 -9.91
N GLY A 46 7.18 -25.65 -8.84
CA GLY A 46 7.87 -25.43 -7.57
C GLY A 46 8.75 -24.17 -7.53
N ALA A 47 8.83 -23.42 -8.63
CA ALA A 47 9.55 -22.16 -8.74
C ALA A 47 8.61 -21.00 -9.10
N VAL A 48 8.75 -19.88 -8.38
CA VAL A 48 7.83 -18.73 -8.50
C VAL A 48 8.60 -17.48 -8.97
N LYS A 49 8.00 -16.72 -9.90
CA LYS A 49 8.50 -15.38 -10.25
C LYS A 49 8.25 -14.45 -9.06
N ILE A 50 9.22 -13.61 -8.70
CA ILE A 50 9.05 -12.63 -7.62
C ILE A 50 8.98 -11.24 -8.23
N THR A 51 7.82 -10.60 -8.08
CA THR A 51 7.48 -9.27 -8.59
C THR A 51 7.04 -8.36 -7.43
N GLY A 52 7.99 -7.99 -6.57
CA GLY A 52 7.70 -7.35 -5.27
C GLY A 52 6.94 -6.02 -5.30
N ALA A 53 6.90 -5.32 -6.44
CA ALA A 53 6.11 -4.09 -6.57
C ALA A 53 4.63 -4.33 -6.93
N HIS A 54 4.23 -5.56 -7.28
CA HIS A 54 2.94 -5.87 -7.90
C HIS A 54 2.19 -7.04 -7.24
N ASP A 55 2.71 -7.60 -6.15
CA ASP A 55 2.03 -8.65 -5.37
C ASP A 55 2.47 -8.59 -3.89
N PHE A 56 1.53 -8.78 -2.97
CA PHE A 56 1.78 -8.65 -1.53
C PHE A 56 2.73 -9.71 -0.98
N ASN A 57 2.64 -10.95 -1.48
CA ASN A 57 3.50 -12.02 -1.00
C ASN A 57 4.90 -11.88 -1.62
N ASP A 58 4.96 -11.55 -2.91
CA ASP A 58 6.22 -11.25 -3.59
C ASP A 58 6.95 -10.07 -2.95
N TYR A 59 6.21 -9.05 -2.47
CA TYR A 59 6.77 -7.91 -1.74
C TYR A 59 7.54 -8.37 -0.51
N GLN A 60 6.96 -9.28 0.28
CA GLN A 60 7.61 -9.80 1.48
C GLN A 60 8.83 -10.65 1.15
N VAL A 61 8.77 -11.49 0.11
CA VAL A 61 9.92 -12.27 -0.37
C VAL A 61 11.03 -11.33 -0.86
N ALA A 62 10.70 -10.35 -1.69
CA ALA A 62 11.66 -9.37 -2.21
C ALA A 62 12.33 -8.57 -1.09
N LYS A 63 11.56 -8.14 -0.08
CA LYS A 63 12.08 -7.43 1.09
C LYS A 63 13.07 -8.28 1.89
N ARG A 64 12.72 -9.54 2.20
CA ARG A 64 13.63 -10.47 2.91
C ARG A 64 14.91 -10.74 2.14
N ALA A 65 14.81 -10.85 0.82
CA ALA A 65 15.94 -11.17 -0.05
C ALA A 65 16.74 -9.95 -0.53
N GLY A 66 16.37 -8.73 -0.15
CA GLY A 66 17.03 -7.51 -0.61
C GLY A 66 16.92 -7.28 -2.12
N ILE A 67 15.81 -7.68 -2.74
CA ILE A 67 15.59 -7.57 -4.18
C ILE A 67 14.90 -6.24 -4.51
N PRO A 68 15.39 -5.46 -5.50
CA PRO A 68 14.74 -4.24 -5.95
C PRO A 68 13.31 -4.46 -6.46
N MET A 69 12.41 -3.54 -6.11
CA MET A 69 10.99 -3.61 -6.43
C MET A 69 10.61 -2.61 -7.53
N TYR A 70 10.75 -3.02 -8.79
CA TYR A 70 10.47 -2.16 -9.94
C TYR A 70 8.96 -2.02 -10.23
N ALA A 71 8.43 -0.81 -10.08
CA ALA A 71 7.07 -0.49 -10.50
C ALA A 71 7.01 -0.41 -12.04
N LEU A 72 6.13 -1.20 -12.66
CA LEU A 72 6.01 -1.35 -14.12
C LEU A 72 4.71 -0.73 -14.66
N MET A 73 3.74 -0.44 -13.79
CA MET A 73 2.45 0.09 -14.15
C MET A 73 2.25 1.47 -13.52
N ASP A 74 1.51 2.32 -14.22
CA ASP A 74 1.04 3.59 -13.71
C ASP A 74 -0.25 3.43 -12.88
N THR A 75 -0.78 4.55 -12.37
CA THR A 75 -2.02 4.57 -11.56
C THR A 75 -3.28 4.21 -12.36
N ALA A 76 -3.22 4.16 -13.68
CA ALA A 76 -4.33 3.76 -14.55
C ALA A 76 -4.29 2.25 -14.87
N GLY A 77 -3.24 1.53 -14.43
CA GLY A 77 -3.03 0.13 -14.79
C GLY A 77 -2.53 -0.05 -16.22
N SER A 78 -1.89 0.98 -16.78
CA SER A 78 -1.15 0.89 -18.04
C SER A 78 0.33 0.70 -17.75
N MET A 79 1.06 0.07 -18.66
CA MET A 79 2.50 -0.07 -18.56
C MET A 79 3.15 1.33 -18.64
N ARG A 80 4.02 1.66 -17.69
CA ARG A 80 4.71 2.95 -17.61
C ARG A 80 5.39 3.33 -18.92
N ASP A 81 5.25 4.59 -19.34
CA ASP A 81 5.83 5.13 -20.57
C ASP A 81 6.97 6.14 -20.33
N ASP A 82 7.28 6.44 -19.07
CA ASP A 82 8.33 7.33 -18.61
C ASP A 82 9.71 6.64 -18.53
N GLY A 83 10.72 7.36 -18.01
CA GLY A 83 12.07 6.82 -17.78
C GLY A 83 12.96 6.79 -19.02
N ARG A 84 14.22 6.37 -18.83
CA ARG A 84 15.23 6.29 -19.90
C ARG A 84 14.94 5.12 -20.85
N PRO A 85 15.66 4.98 -21.98
CA PRO A 85 15.58 3.80 -22.82
C PRO A 85 15.75 2.50 -22.01
N TYR A 86 14.99 1.46 -22.36
CA TYR A 86 15.00 0.17 -21.67
C TYR A 86 16.41 -0.42 -21.57
N ALA A 87 17.23 -0.26 -22.61
CA ALA A 87 18.60 -0.76 -22.62
C ALA A 87 19.45 -0.20 -21.46
N ASP A 88 19.29 1.09 -21.16
CA ASP A 88 20.02 1.75 -20.09
C ASP A 88 19.48 1.31 -18.72
N GLU A 89 18.16 1.28 -18.57
CA GLU A 89 17.50 0.86 -17.32
C GLU A 89 17.79 -0.63 -17.00
N ALA A 90 17.75 -1.50 -18.00
CA ALA A 90 18.09 -2.91 -17.88
C ALA A 90 19.57 -3.12 -17.55
N GLY A 91 20.46 -2.28 -18.12
CA GLY A 91 21.88 -2.27 -17.79
C GLY A 91 22.14 -1.93 -16.32
N ASP A 92 21.45 -0.92 -15.79
CA ASP A 92 21.55 -0.53 -14.38
C ASP A 92 20.98 -1.61 -13.47
N ALA A 93 19.80 -2.16 -13.81
CA ALA A 93 19.21 -3.28 -13.08
C ALA A 93 20.13 -4.53 -13.07
N GLN A 94 20.87 -4.77 -14.16
CA GLN A 94 21.82 -5.86 -14.25
C GLN A 94 23.05 -5.64 -13.35
N ARG A 95 23.52 -4.39 -13.23
CA ARG A 95 24.60 -4.02 -12.29
C ARG A 95 24.15 -4.17 -10.85
N ILE A 96 22.92 -3.77 -10.53
CA ILE A 96 22.32 -3.96 -9.21
C ILE A 96 22.24 -5.46 -8.87
N ALA A 97 21.71 -6.29 -9.77
CA ALA A 97 21.61 -7.73 -9.56
C ALA A 97 22.96 -8.45 -9.37
N ARG A 98 24.06 -7.84 -9.82
CA ARG A 98 25.45 -8.34 -9.65
C ARG A 98 26.17 -7.73 -8.44
N GLY A 99 25.50 -6.89 -7.65
CA GLY A 99 26.14 -6.17 -6.53
C GLY A 99 27.18 -5.15 -6.96
N GLN A 100 27.08 -4.64 -8.20
CA GLN A 100 28.00 -3.65 -8.79
C GLN A 100 27.47 -2.22 -8.67
N MET A 101 26.23 -2.06 -8.23
CA MET A 101 25.55 -0.79 -8.03
C MET A 101 24.63 -0.95 -6.83
N GLU A 102 24.79 -0.07 -5.85
CA GLU A 102 23.83 0.07 -4.75
C GLU A 102 22.56 0.74 -5.25
N PHE A 103 21.43 0.44 -4.60
CA PHE A 103 20.15 1.04 -4.93
C PHE A 103 19.46 1.54 -3.68
N THR A 104 18.65 2.59 -3.84
CA THR A 104 17.69 3.07 -2.85
C THR A 104 16.28 2.88 -3.38
N GLU A 105 15.27 2.90 -2.51
CA GLU A 105 13.86 2.85 -2.91
C GLU A 105 13.52 3.95 -3.92
N SER A 106 14.04 5.18 -3.72
CA SER A 106 13.86 6.29 -4.66
C SER A 106 14.43 5.98 -6.04
N THR A 107 15.69 5.50 -6.11
CA THR A 107 16.31 5.19 -7.41
C THR A 107 15.55 4.10 -8.16
N VAL A 108 15.05 3.08 -7.45
CA VAL A 108 14.30 1.97 -8.06
C VAL A 108 12.90 2.40 -8.50
N ALA A 109 12.26 3.31 -7.76
CA ALA A 109 10.96 3.88 -8.14
C ALA A 109 11.05 4.63 -9.48
N ASP A 110 12.13 5.38 -9.69
CA ASP A 110 12.36 6.15 -10.93
C ASP A 110 12.68 5.24 -12.13
N MET A 111 13.31 4.09 -11.92
CA MET A 111 13.66 3.14 -12.99
C MET A 111 12.43 2.51 -13.64
N ASN A 112 12.31 2.63 -14.96
CA ASN A 112 11.27 1.97 -15.76
C ASN A 112 11.83 0.78 -16.56
N LEU A 113 11.54 -0.44 -16.11
CA LEU A 113 11.93 -1.69 -16.77
C LEU A 113 10.91 -2.22 -17.78
N VAL A 114 9.96 -1.41 -18.24
CA VAL A 114 9.05 -1.77 -19.32
C VAL A 114 9.78 -1.58 -20.66
N PRO A 115 9.93 -2.65 -21.47
CA PRO A 115 10.45 -2.53 -22.83
C PRO A 115 9.59 -1.61 -23.69
N GLU A 116 10.21 -0.88 -24.62
CA GLU A 116 9.55 0.15 -25.44
C GLU A 116 8.31 -0.37 -26.17
N ALA A 117 8.34 -1.62 -26.62
CA ALA A 117 7.23 -2.26 -27.33
C ALA A 117 5.94 -2.38 -26.49
N TYR A 118 6.03 -2.30 -25.16
CA TYR A 118 4.90 -2.45 -24.24
C TYR A 118 4.53 -1.16 -23.51
N ARG A 119 5.35 -0.11 -23.60
CA ARG A 119 5.08 1.18 -22.93
C ARG A 119 3.74 1.77 -23.37
N GLY A 120 2.96 2.27 -22.42
CA GLY A 120 1.64 2.86 -22.63
C GLY A 120 0.50 1.89 -22.92
N LEU A 121 0.76 0.58 -23.03
CA LEU A 121 -0.30 -0.42 -23.22
C LEU A 121 -1.08 -0.65 -21.92
N ASP A 122 -2.40 -0.88 -22.02
CA ASP A 122 -3.17 -1.44 -20.90
C ASP A 122 -2.58 -2.80 -20.49
N ARG A 123 -2.54 -3.08 -19.19
CA ARG A 123 -1.95 -4.31 -18.63
C ARG A 123 -2.46 -5.62 -19.24
N PHE A 124 -3.74 -5.69 -19.61
CA PHE A 124 -4.29 -6.92 -20.18
C PHE A 124 -3.90 -7.08 -21.65
N GLU A 125 -3.75 -5.98 -22.37
CA GLU A 125 -3.22 -5.98 -23.73
C GLU A 125 -1.73 -6.29 -23.74
N ALA A 126 -0.96 -5.66 -22.84
CA ALA A 126 0.45 -5.95 -22.64
C ALA A 126 0.67 -7.43 -22.34
N ARG A 127 -0.14 -8.03 -21.45
CA ARG A 127 -0.08 -9.47 -21.13
C ARG A 127 -0.28 -10.35 -22.37
N LYS A 128 -1.26 -10.07 -23.22
CA LYS A 128 -1.50 -10.85 -24.45
C LYS A 128 -0.28 -10.79 -25.38
N ARG A 129 0.26 -9.59 -25.56
CA ARG A 129 1.43 -9.36 -26.41
C ARG A 129 2.69 -10.05 -25.88
N VAL A 130 2.94 -9.96 -24.57
CA VAL A 130 4.06 -10.67 -23.91
C VAL A 130 3.96 -12.18 -24.12
N VAL A 131 2.77 -12.78 -23.97
CA VAL A 131 2.58 -14.23 -24.22
C VAL A 131 2.87 -14.57 -25.68
N ALA A 132 2.39 -13.76 -26.63
CA ALA A 132 2.65 -13.95 -28.06
C ALA A 132 4.14 -13.87 -28.38
N ASP A 133 4.86 -12.89 -27.84
CA ASP A 133 6.29 -12.70 -28.10
C ASP A 133 7.14 -13.83 -27.50
N ILE A 134 6.85 -14.25 -26.25
CA ILE A 134 7.50 -15.41 -25.60
C ILE A 134 7.27 -16.68 -26.44
N THR A 135 6.05 -16.87 -26.94
CA THR A 135 5.69 -18.02 -27.77
C THR A 135 6.42 -17.99 -29.11
N ALA A 136 6.45 -16.84 -29.78
CA ALA A 136 7.12 -16.68 -31.08
C ALA A 136 8.63 -16.96 -31.00
N GLU A 137 9.23 -16.74 -29.82
CA GLU A 137 10.63 -17.06 -29.57
C GLU A 137 10.91 -18.50 -29.16
N GLY A 138 9.88 -19.34 -29.01
CA GLY A 138 10.02 -20.72 -28.57
C GLY A 138 10.40 -20.86 -27.09
N LEU A 139 10.12 -19.85 -26.27
CA LEU A 139 10.40 -19.84 -24.83
C LEU A 139 9.19 -20.29 -23.99
N ALA A 140 8.00 -20.37 -24.61
CA ALA A 140 6.84 -20.96 -23.98
C ALA A 140 6.97 -22.49 -23.90
N VAL A 141 6.52 -23.07 -22.79
CA VAL A 141 6.30 -24.52 -22.72
C VAL A 141 5.11 -24.84 -23.62
N MET A 142 5.27 -25.78 -24.53
CA MET A 142 4.26 -26.15 -25.53
C MET A 142 3.64 -27.51 -25.20
N HIS A 143 2.38 -27.73 -25.57
CA HIS A 143 1.71 -29.02 -25.48
C HIS A 143 0.73 -29.21 -26.64
N ASP A 144 0.44 -30.47 -26.97
CA ASP A 144 -0.53 -30.81 -28.00
C ASP A 144 -1.95 -30.80 -27.41
N VAL A 145 -2.86 -30.12 -28.09
CA VAL A 145 -4.28 -30.08 -27.77
C VAL A 145 -5.05 -30.63 -28.96
N THR A 146 -5.88 -31.63 -28.72
CA THR A 146 -6.82 -32.14 -29.71
C THR A 146 -8.16 -31.42 -29.57
N CYS A 147 -8.60 -30.75 -30.64
CA CYS A 147 -9.88 -30.09 -30.72
C CYS A 147 -10.65 -30.59 -31.95
N THR A 148 -11.97 -30.68 -31.83
CA THR A 148 -12.82 -31.06 -32.96
C THR A 148 -13.13 -29.81 -33.78
N ASP A 149 -12.77 -29.85 -35.07
CA ASP A 149 -13.08 -28.81 -36.04
C ASP A 149 -14.60 -28.63 -36.14
N LYS A 150 -15.09 -27.40 -35.99
CA LYS A 150 -16.53 -27.11 -35.98
C LYS A 150 -17.16 -27.15 -37.38
N GLU A 151 -16.36 -27.08 -38.44
CA GLU A 151 -16.81 -27.09 -39.84
C GLU A 151 -16.69 -28.48 -40.47
N THR A 152 -15.63 -29.23 -40.19
CA THR A 152 -15.39 -30.56 -40.77
C THR A 152 -15.79 -31.72 -39.85
N GLY A 153 -15.84 -31.50 -38.53
CA GLY A 153 -16.12 -32.53 -37.53
C GLY A 153 -14.96 -33.50 -37.29
N GLU A 154 -13.77 -33.23 -37.84
CA GLU A 154 -12.57 -34.02 -37.63
C GLU A 154 -11.76 -33.53 -36.42
N ASP A 155 -11.06 -34.45 -35.75
CA ASP A 155 -10.16 -34.10 -34.65
C ASP A 155 -8.84 -33.57 -35.21
N ILE A 156 -8.54 -32.32 -34.88
CA ILE A 156 -7.29 -31.64 -35.24
C ILE A 156 -6.42 -31.58 -33.98
N THR A 157 -5.16 -31.97 -34.10
CA THR A 157 -4.16 -31.81 -33.03
C THR A 157 -3.27 -30.62 -33.35
N GLU A 158 -3.27 -29.62 -32.48
CA GLU A 158 -2.45 -28.42 -32.59
C GLU A 158 -1.51 -28.29 -31.39
N THR A 159 -0.26 -27.91 -31.65
CA THR A 159 0.71 -27.61 -30.60
C THR A 159 0.58 -26.15 -30.18
N VAL A 160 0.15 -25.92 -28.93
CA VAL A 160 -0.13 -24.57 -28.39
C VAL A 160 0.63 -24.32 -27.08
N PRO A 161 0.87 -23.05 -26.70
CA PRO A 161 1.44 -22.71 -25.40
C PRO A 161 0.63 -23.32 -24.27
N TYR A 162 1.32 -23.90 -23.29
CA TYR A 162 0.69 -24.43 -22.09
C TYR A 162 0.15 -23.29 -21.23
N VAL A 163 -1.16 -23.09 -21.29
CA VAL A 163 -1.91 -22.13 -20.47
C VAL A 163 -2.99 -22.90 -19.75
N GLU A 164 -2.80 -23.14 -18.46
CA GLU A 164 -3.77 -23.85 -17.64
C GLU A 164 -5.03 -23.00 -17.46
N ASN A 165 -6.20 -23.55 -17.85
CA ASN A 165 -7.48 -22.92 -17.54
C ASN A 165 -7.84 -23.19 -16.08
N LYS A 166 -7.46 -22.25 -15.21
CA LYS A 166 -7.64 -22.38 -13.76
C LYS A 166 -8.47 -21.22 -13.20
N PRO A 167 -9.47 -21.50 -12.35
CA PRO A 167 -10.09 -20.47 -11.52
C PRO A 167 -9.05 -19.86 -10.57
N ILE A 168 -8.80 -18.56 -10.72
CA ILE A 168 -7.90 -17.80 -9.84
C ILE A 168 -8.70 -16.94 -8.86
N MET A 169 -8.18 -16.81 -7.65
CA MET A 169 -8.69 -15.83 -6.70
C MET A 169 -8.23 -14.45 -7.15
N GLN A 170 -9.17 -13.61 -7.58
CA GLN A 170 -8.89 -12.25 -8.04
C GLN A 170 -9.55 -11.25 -7.09
N PRO A 171 -8.78 -10.32 -6.50
CA PRO A 171 -9.35 -9.28 -5.65
C PRO A 171 -10.08 -8.23 -6.50
N TYR A 172 -11.25 -7.82 -6.02
CA TYR A 172 -12.06 -6.78 -6.65
C TYR A 172 -12.38 -5.68 -5.63
N GLY A 173 -12.38 -4.43 -6.09
CA GLY A 173 -12.85 -3.31 -5.28
C GLY A 173 -14.30 -3.54 -4.88
N ASP A 174 -14.60 -3.49 -3.58
CA ASP A 174 -15.96 -3.79 -3.12
C ASP A 174 -17.02 -2.84 -3.72
N ARG A 175 -16.66 -1.59 -3.99
CA ARG A 175 -17.59 -0.62 -4.60
C ARG A 175 -17.59 -0.66 -6.13
N SER A 176 -16.42 -0.60 -6.76
CA SER A 176 -16.28 -0.51 -8.22
C SER A 176 -16.45 -1.84 -8.94
N LYS A 177 -16.22 -2.96 -8.23
CA LYS A 177 -16.11 -4.31 -8.78
C LYS A 177 -15.05 -4.43 -9.90
N VAL A 178 -14.08 -3.51 -9.90
CA VAL A 178 -12.89 -3.55 -10.77
C VAL A 178 -11.78 -4.31 -10.05
N VAL A 179 -10.94 -4.99 -10.83
CA VAL A 179 -9.75 -5.70 -10.33
C VAL A 179 -8.86 -4.76 -9.53
N ILE A 180 -8.40 -5.20 -8.36
CA ILE A 180 -7.42 -4.46 -7.56
C ILE A 180 -6.02 -4.80 -8.04
N GLU A 181 -5.23 -3.76 -8.31
CA GLU A 181 -3.80 -3.88 -8.63
C GLU A 181 -2.99 -3.45 -7.39
N PRO A 182 -2.08 -4.28 -6.87
CA PRO A 182 -1.12 -3.86 -5.87
C PRO A 182 -0.16 -2.82 -6.47
N MET A 183 0.09 -1.75 -5.72
CA MET A 183 0.98 -0.66 -6.14
C MET A 183 1.75 -0.12 -4.93
N LEU A 184 3.05 0.07 -5.10
CA LEU A 184 3.87 0.76 -4.11
C LEU A 184 3.57 2.26 -4.16
N THR A 185 3.05 2.79 -3.06
CA THR A 185 2.76 4.21 -2.89
C THR A 185 3.04 4.61 -1.45
N ASP A 186 3.44 5.85 -1.24
CA ASP A 186 3.53 6.43 0.10
C ASP A 186 2.13 6.57 0.67
N GLN A 187 1.91 6.02 1.87
CA GLN A 187 0.63 6.02 2.55
C GLN A 187 0.83 6.22 4.05
N TRP A 188 -0.19 6.75 4.72
CA TRP A 188 -0.24 6.89 6.16
C TRP A 188 -0.78 5.62 6.80
N PHE A 189 -0.04 5.11 7.79
CA PHE A 189 -0.42 3.92 8.54
C PHE A 189 -0.54 4.22 10.03
N VAL A 190 -1.51 3.57 10.68
CA VAL A 190 -1.53 3.40 12.12
C VAL A 190 -0.81 2.10 12.45
N ASP A 191 0.19 2.19 13.33
CA ASP A 191 0.89 1.06 13.92
C ASP A 191 -0.04 0.36 14.93
N THR A 192 -0.78 -0.63 14.43
CA THR A 192 -1.84 -1.31 15.17
C THR A 192 -1.32 -2.11 16.36
N ASP A 193 -0.09 -2.63 16.26
CA ASP A 193 0.53 -3.45 17.30
C ASP A 193 0.67 -2.67 18.62
N LYS A 194 0.84 -1.34 18.52
CA LYS A 194 0.94 -0.46 19.68
C LYS A 194 -0.40 -0.19 20.38
N ILE A 195 -1.53 -0.38 19.70
CA ILE A 195 -2.86 0.04 20.21
C ILE A 195 -3.85 -1.12 20.36
N VAL A 196 -3.53 -2.30 19.81
CA VAL A 196 -4.44 -3.46 19.82
C VAL A 196 -4.51 -4.16 21.18
N GLY A 197 -3.42 -4.16 21.96
CA GLY A 197 -3.31 -4.88 23.23
C GLY A 197 -4.42 -4.56 24.23
N PRO A 198 -4.61 -3.30 24.64
CA PRO A 198 -5.68 -2.91 25.56
C PRO A 198 -7.08 -3.30 25.07
N ALA A 199 -7.32 -3.20 23.75
CA ALA A 199 -8.59 -3.59 23.14
C ALA A 199 -8.85 -5.11 23.20
N LEU A 200 -7.82 -5.94 23.10
CA LEU A 200 -7.91 -7.38 23.29
C LEU A 200 -8.18 -7.73 24.75
N ASP A 201 -7.43 -7.13 25.67
CA ASP A 201 -7.52 -7.42 27.10
C ASP A 201 -8.87 -7.01 27.68
N ALA A 202 -9.41 -5.88 27.25
CA ALA A 202 -10.75 -5.42 27.60
C ALA A 202 -11.82 -6.47 27.28
N VAL A 203 -11.74 -7.10 26.10
CA VAL A 203 -12.70 -8.13 25.71
C VAL A 203 -12.45 -9.43 26.47
N ARG A 204 -11.19 -9.82 26.70
CA ARG A 204 -10.87 -11.00 27.53
C ARG A 204 -11.47 -10.88 28.93
N VAL A 205 -11.29 -9.72 29.58
CA VAL A 205 -11.89 -9.42 30.88
C VAL A 205 -13.41 -9.43 30.79
N GLY A 206 -13.98 -8.77 29.79
CA GLY A 206 -15.43 -8.66 29.62
C GLY A 206 -16.15 -9.98 29.36
N MET A 207 -15.48 -10.91 28.67
CA MET A 207 -16.00 -12.27 28.45
C MET A 207 -15.87 -13.15 29.70
N ALA A 208 -14.86 -12.94 30.55
CA ALA A 208 -14.65 -13.70 31.78
C ALA A 208 -15.38 -13.16 33.02
N ARG A 209 -15.89 -11.93 32.97
CA ARG A 209 -16.53 -11.27 34.12
C ARG A 209 -17.81 -12.00 34.59
N PRO A 210 -18.20 -11.89 35.87
CA PRO A 210 -19.49 -12.40 36.35
C PRO A 210 -20.67 -11.60 35.79
N GLU A 211 -21.87 -12.18 35.81
CA GLU A 211 -23.10 -11.46 35.43
C GLU A 211 -23.33 -10.25 36.34
N GLY A 212 -23.71 -9.11 35.76
CA GLY A 212 -23.88 -7.84 36.49
C GLY A 212 -22.59 -7.01 36.68
N SER A 213 -21.39 -7.55 36.42
CA SER A 213 -20.17 -6.75 36.36
C SER A 213 -20.10 -5.96 35.04
N THR A 214 -19.48 -4.78 35.12
CA THR A 214 -19.13 -3.93 33.97
C THR A 214 -17.61 -3.86 33.76
N ASP A 215 -16.85 -4.85 34.23
CA ASP A 215 -15.40 -4.88 33.96
C ASP A 215 -15.15 -5.26 32.49
N GLY A 216 -14.25 -4.54 31.81
CA GLY A 216 -13.97 -4.78 30.39
C GLY A 216 -15.19 -4.62 29.47
N THR A 217 -15.16 -5.29 28.33
CA THR A 217 -16.20 -5.23 27.29
C THR A 217 -16.70 -6.62 26.91
N ARG A 218 -17.98 -6.90 27.11
CA ARG A 218 -18.58 -8.20 26.74
C ARG A 218 -19.17 -8.16 25.33
N ILE A 219 -18.87 -9.16 24.50
CA ILE A 219 -19.47 -9.31 23.17
C ILE A 219 -20.54 -10.41 23.20
N LEU A 220 -21.75 -10.07 22.76
CA LEU A 220 -22.90 -10.96 22.69
C LEU A 220 -23.41 -11.06 21.25
N PRO A 221 -23.73 -12.26 20.74
CA PRO A 221 -23.53 -13.57 21.36
C PRO A 221 -22.05 -13.94 21.46
N GLU A 222 -21.70 -14.82 22.41
CA GLU A 222 -20.32 -15.17 22.74
C GLU A 222 -19.50 -15.70 21.55
N ARG A 223 -20.16 -16.35 20.58
CA ARG A 223 -19.52 -16.84 19.36
C ARG A 223 -18.82 -15.74 18.54
N ASP A 224 -19.31 -14.51 18.63
CA ASP A 224 -18.77 -13.39 17.84
C ASP A 224 -17.49 -12.82 18.46
N ALA A 225 -17.23 -13.10 19.75
CA ALA A 225 -15.96 -12.79 20.39
C ALA A 225 -14.79 -13.55 19.75
N ALA A 226 -15.00 -14.81 19.33
CA ALA A 226 -13.96 -15.58 18.64
C ALA A 226 -13.57 -14.94 17.29
N THR A 227 -14.55 -14.36 16.58
CA THR A 227 -14.28 -13.60 15.35
C THR A 227 -13.46 -12.36 15.65
N TYR A 228 -13.79 -11.62 16.71
CA TYR A 228 -13.02 -10.45 17.16
C TYR A 228 -11.56 -10.83 17.45
N PHE A 229 -11.31 -11.87 18.25
CA PHE A 229 -9.95 -12.32 18.59
C PHE A 229 -9.14 -12.73 17.37
N ARG A 230 -9.69 -13.59 16.50
CA ARG A 230 -9.00 -14.06 15.30
C ARG A 230 -8.48 -12.91 14.42
N TRP A 231 -9.26 -11.84 14.32
CA TRP A 231 -8.90 -10.65 13.54
C TRP A 231 -7.84 -9.79 14.22
N LEU A 232 -7.99 -9.52 15.52
CA LEU A 232 -7.10 -8.59 16.21
C LEU A 232 -5.75 -9.23 16.59
N GLU A 233 -5.70 -10.54 16.78
CA GLU A 233 -4.44 -11.27 17.05
C GLU A 233 -3.50 -11.32 15.85
N ASN A 234 -4.01 -11.07 14.64
CA ASN A 234 -3.24 -11.04 13.39
C ASN A 234 -3.44 -9.71 12.65
N ILE A 235 -3.65 -8.61 13.39
CA ILE A 235 -3.93 -7.32 12.77
C ILE A 235 -2.67 -6.76 12.09
N GLU A 236 -2.81 -6.33 10.84
CA GLU A 236 -1.75 -5.64 10.10
C GLU A 236 -1.84 -4.12 10.29
N PRO A 237 -0.74 -3.38 10.06
CA PRO A 237 -0.75 -1.92 10.07
C PRO A 237 -1.89 -1.35 9.23
N TRP A 238 -2.67 -0.47 9.84
CA TRP A 238 -3.87 0.03 9.21
C TRP A 238 -3.56 1.24 8.34
N CYS A 239 -3.64 1.07 7.01
CA CYS A 239 -3.58 2.18 6.06
C CYS A 239 -4.78 3.11 6.25
N ILE A 240 -4.55 4.35 6.66
CA ILE A 240 -5.56 5.36 6.97
C ILE A 240 -5.68 6.46 5.89
N SER A 241 -4.73 6.59 4.99
CA SER A 241 -4.82 7.54 3.87
C SER A 241 -5.65 6.98 2.71
N ARG A 242 -6.39 7.86 2.03
CA ARG A 242 -7.22 7.55 0.88
C ARG A 242 -7.10 8.67 -0.13
N GLN A 243 -6.85 8.31 -1.38
CA GLN A 243 -6.83 9.23 -2.53
C GLN A 243 -8.26 9.49 -3.02
N LEU A 244 -9.11 10.02 -2.13
CA LEU A 244 -10.52 10.30 -2.39
C LEU A 244 -10.81 11.79 -2.18
N TRP A 245 -11.86 12.26 -2.84
CA TRP A 245 -12.30 13.66 -2.72
C TRP A 245 -13.11 13.93 -1.45
N TRP A 246 -13.74 12.89 -0.90
CA TRP A 246 -14.63 13.01 0.26
C TRP A 246 -14.02 12.33 1.48
N GLY A 247 -13.69 13.13 2.49
CA GLY A 247 -13.19 12.69 3.77
C GLY A 247 -12.50 13.84 4.50
N HIS A 248 -12.04 13.59 5.73
CA HIS A 248 -11.25 14.56 6.48
C HIS A 248 -9.84 14.62 5.91
N ARG A 249 -9.41 15.77 5.38
CA ARG A 249 -8.04 15.91 4.86
C ARG A 249 -7.02 15.60 5.95
N ILE A 250 -5.97 14.87 5.60
CA ILE A 250 -4.89 14.56 6.52
C ILE A 250 -4.27 15.87 7.05
N PRO A 251 -4.10 16.02 8.37
CA PRO A 251 -3.57 17.23 8.99
C PRO A 251 -2.03 17.24 8.96
N VAL A 252 -1.44 17.07 7.77
CA VAL A 252 0.01 17.10 7.57
C VAL A 252 0.35 18.05 6.43
N TRP A 253 1.35 18.89 6.66
CA TRP A 253 1.91 19.82 5.68
C TRP A 253 3.34 19.42 5.38
N TYR A 254 3.76 19.67 4.16
CA TYR A 254 5.10 19.39 3.68
C TYR A 254 5.82 20.68 3.36
N GLY A 255 7.13 20.70 3.63
CA GLY A 255 8.05 21.76 3.22
C GLY A 255 9.44 21.18 2.93
N PRO A 256 10.34 21.95 2.29
CA PRO A 256 11.68 21.46 1.96
C PRO A 256 12.46 21.08 3.22
N ALA A 257 13.18 19.96 3.16
CA ALA A 257 14.17 19.63 4.17
C ALA A 257 15.41 20.54 4.05
N LEU A 258 16.12 20.74 5.16
CA LEU A 258 17.36 21.51 5.20
C LEU A 258 18.56 20.60 5.44
N THR A 259 19.71 20.93 4.83
CA THR A 259 20.96 20.15 4.91
C THR A 259 21.57 20.10 6.31
N THR A 260 21.28 21.10 7.15
CA THR A 260 21.79 21.22 8.52
C THR A 260 20.87 22.09 9.36
N GLU A 261 20.94 21.92 10.69
CA GLU A 261 20.27 22.78 11.67
C GLU A 261 21.02 24.10 11.91
N ASP A 262 22.27 24.22 11.45
CA ASP A 262 23.06 25.46 11.56
C ASP A 262 22.41 26.60 10.72
N PRO A 263 21.89 27.66 11.36
CA PRO A 263 21.21 28.75 10.67
C PRO A 263 22.08 29.48 9.63
N GLU A 264 23.41 29.51 9.81
CA GLU A 264 24.33 30.22 8.91
C GLU A 264 24.71 29.41 7.66
N HIS A 265 24.52 28.08 7.69
CA HIS A 265 24.96 27.16 6.62
C HIS A 265 23.86 26.25 6.07
N ARG A 266 22.61 26.45 6.49
CA ARG A 266 21.47 25.65 6.01
C ARG A 266 21.12 25.98 4.56
N HIS A 267 20.95 24.94 3.76
CA HIS A 267 20.43 25.02 2.40
C HIS A 267 19.28 24.03 2.24
N ILE A 268 18.44 24.21 1.22
CA ILE A 268 17.45 23.19 0.86
C ILE A 268 18.21 21.92 0.46
N ASP A 269 17.89 20.83 1.15
CA ASP A 269 18.38 19.50 0.81
C ASP A 269 17.43 18.90 -0.22
N THR A 270 17.84 18.92 -1.48
CA THR A 270 17.06 18.34 -2.58
C THR A 270 17.04 16.82 -2.55
N ASP A 271 17.92 16.19 -1.78
CA ASP A 271 18.10 14.74 -1.73
C ASP A 271 17.40 14.12 -0.51
N ALA A 272 17.22 14.87 0.59
CA ALA A 272 16.51 14.42 1.80
C ALA A 272 14.97 14.40 1.68
N GLY A 273 14.43 14.88 0.56
CA GLY A 273 12.99 14.90 0.29
C GLY A 273 12.24 16.00 1.06
N TRP A 274 10.99 15.72 1.42
CA TRP A 274 10.06 16.70 1.99
C TRP A 274 9.78 16.42 3.46
N LEU A 275 9.98 17.42 4.31
CA LEU A 275 9.74 17.31 5.74
C LEU A 275 8.25 17.47 6.06
N ALA A 276 7.72 16.59 6.90
CA ALA A 276 6.32 16.60 7.32
C ALA A 276 6.10 17.35 8.64
N PHE A 277 5.09 18.21 8.68
CA PHE A 277 4.64 19.00 9.83
C PHE A 277 3.18 18.65 10.13
N CYS A 278 2.90 17.92 11.21
CA CYS A 278 1.53 17.52 11.59
C CYS A 278 0.88 18.54 12.55
N ALA A 279 -0.32 19.05 12.24
CA ALA A 279 -1.06 19.99 13.09
C ALA A 279 -2.57 20.04 12.72
N PRO A 280 -3.52 20.36 13.61
CA PRO A 280 -4.93 20.46 13.23
C PRO A 280 -5.23 21.60 12.22
N THR A 281 -4.45 22.69 12.27
CA THR A 281 -4.69 23.92 11.50
C THR A 281 -3.42 24.34 10.73
N TYR A 282 -3.60 25.18 9.71
CA TYR A 282 -2.45 25.73 8.99
C TYR A 282 -1.64 26.66 9.88
N GLU A 283 -2.29 27.45 10.73
CA GLU A 283 -1.67 28.39 11.65
C GLU A 283 -0.70 27.67 12.61
N GLU A 284 -1.10 26.51 13.15
CA GLU A 284 -0.24 25.70 14.00
C GLU A 284 0.87 24.99 13.21
N ALA A 285 0.58 24.49 12.00
CA ALA A 285 1.60 23.91 11.14
C ALA A 285 2.65 24.97 10.75
N HIS A 286 2.18 26.18 10.45
CA HIS A 286 2.97 27.34 10.11
C HIS A 286 3.89 27.76 11.25
N ALA A 287 3.39 27.82 12.49
CA ALA A 287 4.23 28.07 13.66
C ALA A 287 5.36 27.03 13.79
N LYS A 288 5.09 25.74 13.52
CA LYS A 288 6.12 24.68 13.51
C LYS A 288 7.12 24.87 12.36
N MET A 289 6.64 25.25 11.18
CA MET A 289 7.49 25.54 10.02
C MET A 289 8.39 26.76 10.27
N VAL A 290 7.86 27.86 10.81
CA VAL A 290 8.65 29.06 11.17
C VAL A 290 9.70 28.72 12.23
N ALA A 291 9.35 27.89 13.22
CA ALA A 291 10.32 27.44 14.22
C ALA A 291 11.47 26.63 13.59
N TYR A 292 11.16 25.78 12.60
CA TYR A 292 12.15 24.97 11.88
C TYR A 292 12.99 25.82 10.90
N TYR A 293 12.35 26.66 10.10
CA TYR A 293 12.98 27.51 9.08
C TYR A 293 13.54 28.81 9.63
N GLY A 294 13.30 29.19 10.89
CA GLY A 294 13.79 30.44 11.48
C GLY A 294 13.34 31.73 10.77
N HIS A 295 12.38 31.66 9.85
CA HIS A 295 11.80 32.78 9.11
C HIS A 295 10.38 32.46 8.67
N ASP A 296 9.66 33.49 8.22
CA ASP A 296 8.25 33.39 7.83
C ASP A 296 8.00 33.49 6.31
N ASP A 297 9.07 33.51 5.52
CA ASP A 297 8.97 33.47 4.06
C ASP A 297 8.54 32.06 3.59
N LEU A 298 7.25 31.75 3.73
CA LEU A 298 6.62 30.50 3.32
C LEU A 298 5.51 30.78 2.30
N LYS A 299 5.42 29.97 1.26
CA LYS A 299 4.39 30.07 0.22
C LYS A 299 3.54 28.81 0.22
N LEU A 300 2.29 28.94 0.65
CA LEU A 300 1.31 27.87 0.50
C LEU A 300 1.00 27.63 -0.99
N VAL A 301 1.27 26.41 -1.46
CA VAL A 301 0.99 25.94 -2.82
C VAL A 301 -0.04 24.82 -2.81
N ARG A 302 -0.58 24.49 -3.99
CA ARG A 302 -1.66 23.51 -4.11
C ARG A 302 -1.21 22.09 -3.77
N ASP A 303 -0.04 21.70 -4.29
CA ASP A 303 0.44 20.33 -4.25
C ASP A 303 1.97 20.25 -4.44
N ARG A 304 2.50 19.04 -4.32
CA ARG A 304 3.91 18.71 -4.54
C ARG A 304 4.41 19.12 -5.93
N SER A 305 3.59 19.03 -6.97
CA SER A 305 4.00 19.35 -8.33
C SER A 305 4.27 20.85 -8.49
N GLU A 306 3.38 21.69 -7.95
CA GLU A 306 3.60 23.14 -7.90
C GLU A 306 4.83 23.50 -7.04
N ALA A 307 5.04 22.79 -5.92
CA ALA A 307 6.22 22.98 -5.08
C ALA A 307 7.53 22.68 -5.84
N MET A 308 7.57 21.54 -6.55
CA MET A 308 8.73 21.14 -7.37
C MET A 308 9.01 22.16 -8.48
N GLN A 309 7.99 22.63 -9.20
CA GLN A 309 8.15 23.63 -10.26
C GLN A 309 8.74 24.95 -9.73
N LEU A 310 8.36 25.36 -8.53
CA LEU A 310 8.92 26.54 -7.89
C LEU A 310 10.40 26.35 -7.53
N ILE A 311 10.76 25.21 -6.92
CA ILE A 311 12.16 24.90 -6.59
C ILE A 311 13.02 24.77 -7.84
N GLU A 312 12.54 24.10 -8.89
CA GLU A 312 13.24 23.97 -10.16
C GLU A 312 13.44 25.33 -10.83
N GLY A 313 12.39 26.18 -10.83
CA GLY A 313 12.46 27.55 -11.32
C GLY A 313 13.48 28.41 -10.56
N MET A 314 13.65 28.19 -9.25
CA MET A 314 14.69 28.84 -8.44
C MET A 314 16.09 28.34 -8.83
N THR A 315 16.27 27.02 -8.90
CA THR A 315 17.55 26.38 -9.25
C THR A 315 18.01 26.75 -10.66
N SER A 316 17.10 26.84 -11.62
CA SER A 316 17.40 27.22 -13.01
C SER A 316 17.90 28.67 -13.13
N ARG A 317 17.33 29.61 -12.36
CA ARG A 317 17.82 30.99 -12.30
C ARG A 317 19.23 31.07 -11.72
N LEU A 318 19.52 30.25 -10.71
CA LEU A 318 20.82 30.19 -10.03
C LEU A 318 21.95 29.58 -10.89
N ARG A 319 21.65 28.67 -11.83
CA ARG A 319 22.68 28.08 -12.72
C ARG A 319 23.27 29.06 -13.73
N THR A 320 22.67 30.23 -13.92
CA THR A 320 23.15 31.25 -14.87
C THR A 320 24.16 32.22 -14.24
N GLU A 321 24.24 32.30 -12.91
CA GLU A 321 25.13 33.20 -12.19
C GLU A 321 25.92 32.40 -11.13
N GLY A 322 27.19 32.11 -11.43
CA GLY A 322 28.04 31.27 -10.59
C GLY A 322 28.19 31.81 -9.16
N ALA A 323 27.95 30.90 -8.20
CA ALA A 323 28.08 31.02 -6.74
C ALA A 323 26.81 31.43 -5.97
N ILE A 324 26.34 30.51 -5.13
CA ILE A 324 25.33 30.74 -4.08
C ILE A 324 25.92 31.72 -3.08
N ARG A 325 25.40 32.95 -3.06
CA ARG A 325 25.53 33.83 -1.91
C ARG A 325 24.13 34.03 -1.36
N ASP A 326 23.93 33.42 -0.20
CA ASP A 326 22.96 33.82 0.81
C ASP A 326 21.50 33.35 0.59
N VAL A 327 21.00 32.55 1.54
CA VAL A 327 19.59 32.15 1.67
C VAL A 327 18.74 33.35 2.14
N HIS A 328 19.35 34.50 2.41
CA HIS A 328 18.67 35.77 2.71
C HIS A 328 18.05 36.51 1.51
N SER A 329 18.12 35.99 0.28
CA SER A 329 17.30 36.54 -0.81
C SER A 329 15.87 36.03 -0.64
N GLY A 330 14.91 36.92 -0.36
CA GLY A 330 13.50 36.64 -0.01
C GLY A 330 12.72 35.72 -0.97
N ILE A 331 13.03 34.44 -0.91
CA ILE A 331 12.46 33.37 -1.70
C ILE A 331 11.62 32.54 -0.73
N ALA A 332 10.31 32.66 -0.86
CA ALA A 332 9.39 31.94 0.00
C ALA A 332 9.44 30.43 -0.27
N PHE A 333 9.67 29.63 0.77
CA PHE A 333 9.70 28.17 0.66
C PHE A 333 8.31 27.63 0.34
N PRO A 334 8.16 26.79 -0.70
CA PRO A 334 6.85 26.22 -1.03
C PRO A 334 6.45 25.19 0.02
N VAL A 335 5.24 25.32 0.54
CA VAL A 335 4.64 24.39 1.50
C VAL A 335 3.24 23.99 1.02
N TRP A 336 2.81 22.76 1.25
CA TRP A 336 1.45 22.34 0.89
C TRP A 336 0.92 21.33 1.90
N ARG A 337 -0.41 21.18 1.95
CA ARG A 337 -1.06 20.15 2.78
C ARG A 337 -1.20 18.86 2.00
N ASP A 338 -0.99 17.73 2.66
CA ASP A 338 -1.24 16.39 2.12
C ASP A 338 -2.61 16.34 1.40
N PRO A 339 -2.65 15.91 0.12
CA PRO A 339 -3.90 15.87 -0.65
C PRO A 339 -4.85 14.77 -0.17
N ASP A 340 -4.37 13.77 0.57
CA ASP A 340 -5.16 12.62 0.96
C ASP A 340 -6.19 12.95 2.04
N VAL A 341 -7.22 12.11 2.09
CA VAL A 341 -8.22 12.12 3.15
C VAL A 341 -8.10 10.86 4.02
N LEU A 342 -8.55 10.97 5.26
CA LEU A 342 -8.61 9.87 6.19
C LEU A 342 -9.69 8.86 5.78
N ASP A 343 -9.39 7.59 6.02
CA ASP A 343 -10.32 6.48 5.95
C ASP A 343 -11.60 6.80 6.76
N THR A 344 -12.76 6.51 6.19
CA THR A 344 -14.05 6.69 6.88
C THR A 344 -14.08 5.89 8.19
N TRP A 345 -13.40 4.73 8.23
CA TRP A 345 -13.29 3.95 9.45
C TRP A 345 -12.50 4.67 10.55
N PHE A 346 -11.56 5.56 10.20
CA PHE A 346 -10.80 6.38 11.13
C PHE A 346 -11.68 7.37 11.88
N SER A 347 -12.50 8.14 11.17
CA SER A 347 -13.47 9.03 11.81
C SER A 347 -14.54 8.26 12.58
N SER A 348 -15.05 7.13 12.03
CA SER A 348 -16.11 6.36 12.69
C SER A 348 -15.62 5.65 13.96
N GLY A 349 -14.32 5.33 14.04
CA GLY A 349 -13.70 4.76 15.22
C GLY A 349 -13.64 5.75 16.39
N LEU A 350 -13.82 7.06 16.15
CA LEU A 350 -13.91 8.08 17.20
C LEU A 350 -15.35 8.37 17.64
N TRP A 351 -16.35 7.67 17.08
CA TRP A 351 -17.77 7.92 17.35
C TRP A 351 -18.16 7.99 18.85
N PRO A 352 -17.66 7.12 19.74
CA PRO A 352 -18.07 7.13 21.16
C PRO A 352 -17.75 8.42 21.91
N ILE A 353 -16.76 9.18 21.44
CA ILE A 353 -16.31 10.43 22.07
C ILE A 353 -16.59 11.65 21.19
N GLY A 354 -16.49 11.52 19.86
CA GLY A 354 -16.72 12.62 18.93
C GLY A 354 -18.15 13.13 18.93
N THR A 355 -19.13 12.25 19.21
CA THR A 355 -20.54 12.67 19.39
C THR A 355 -20.80 13.43 20.69
N LEU A 356 -19.87 13.37 21.64
CA LEU A 356 -19.94 14.04 22.93
C LEU A 356 -19.10 15.33 22.96
N GLY A 357 -18.51 15.75 21.83
CA GLY A 357 -17.76 17.00 21.73
C GLY A 357 -16.25 16.88 21.99
N TRP A 358 -15.72 15.66 22.11
CA TRP A 358 -14.27 15.44 22.10
C TRP A 358 -13.65 16.03 20.82
N PRO A 359 -12.50 16.73 20.88
CA PRO A 359 -11.49 16.71 21.94
C PRO A 359 -11.73 17.64 23.15
N GLU A 360 -12.81 18.42 23.18
CA GLU A 360 -13.08 19.32 24.29
C GLU A 360 -13.56 18.59 25.55
N GLU A 361 -13.28 19.15 26.73
CA GLU A 361 -13.80 18.64 28.00
C GLU A 361 -15.26 19.09 28.18
N THR A 362 -16.20 18.29 27.69
CA THR A 362 -17.63 18.61 27.76
C THR A 362 -18.33 17.91 28.94
N PRO A 363 -19.40 18.52 29.49
CA PRO A 363 -20.27 17.86 30.46
C PRO A 363 -20.88 16.55 29.93
N GLU A 364 -21.17 16.48 28.62
CA GLU A 364 -21.70 15.31 27.94
C GLU A 364 -20.69 14.16 27.96
N MET A 365 -19.41 14.42 27.67
CA MET A 365 -18.36 13.41 27.72
C MET A 365 -18.22 12.85 29.13
N ALA A 366 -18.14 13.72 30.15
CA ALA A 366 -18.02 13.31 31.55
C ALA A 366 -19.22 12.48 32.05
N LYS A 367 -20.41 12.71 31.50
CA LYS A 367 -21.65 12.06 31.93
C LYS A 367 -21.94 10.75 31.19
N TYR A 368 -21.62 10.69 29.90
CA TYR A 368 -22.09 9.62 29.00
C TYR A 368 -20.99 8.69 28.49
N PHE A 369 -19.72 8.99 28.76
CA PHE A 369 -18.59 8.12 28.43
C PHE A 369 -17.93 7.56 29.70
N PRO A 370 -17.64 6.25 29.77
CA PRO A 370 -17.93 5.18 28.80
C PRO A 370 -19.42 4.90 28.56
N THR A 371 -19.76 4.43 27.36
CA THR A 371 -21.16 4.08 27.02
C THR A 371 -21.55 2.69 27.54
N SER A 372 -22.85 2.40 27.64
CA SER A 372 -23.33 1.11 28.16
C SER A 372 -23.34 0.01 27.10
N THR A 373 -24.10 0.18 26.02
CA THR A 373 -24.30 -0.89 25.02
C THR A 373 -24.17 -0.36 23.61
N LEU A 374 -23.27 -0.97 22.82
CA LEU A 374 -23.23 -0.82 21.37
C LEU A 374 -24.08 -1.90 20.71
N VAL A 375 -24.95 -1.52 19.78
CA VAL A 375 -25.77 -2.46 18.99
C VAL A 375 -25.35 -2.39 17.53
N THR A 376 -24.97 -3.52 16.93
CA THR A 376 -24.47 -3.55 15.55
C THR A 376 -24.65 -4.91 14.86
N GLY A 377 -24.52 -4.96 13.53
CA GLY A 377 -24.42 -6.20 12.77
C GLY A 377 -23.03 -6.85 12.88
N PHE A 378 -22.98 -8.17 12.71
CA PHE A 378 -21.72 -8.94 12.78
C PHE A 378 -20.72 -8.60 11.68
N ASP A 379 -21.18 -8.01 10.57
CA ASP A 379 -20.39 -7.72 9.39
C ASP A 379 -19.44 -6.53 9.55
N ILE A 380 -19.60 -5.71 10.59
CA ILE A 380 -18.72 -4.56 10.88
C ILE A 380 -18.03 -4.64 12.24
N ILE A 381 -17.98 -5.83 12.87
CA ILE A 381 -17.22 -6.02 14.12
C ILE A 381 -15.75 -5.60 13.93
N PHE A 382 -15.13 -6.05 12.84
CA PHE A 382 -13.72 -5.77 12.58
C PHE A 382 -13.47 -4.37 12.02
N PHE A 383 -14.41 -3.82 11.25
CA PHE A 383 -14.28 -2.49 10.67
C PHE A 383 -14.62 -1.36 11.65
N TRP A 384 -15.55 -1.58 12.57
CA TRP A 384 -16.06 -0.51 13.44
C TRP A 384 -15.86 -0.78 14.92
N VAL A 385 -16.35 -1.92 15.44
CA VAL A 385 -16.23 -2.23 16.89
C VAL A 385 -14.76 -2.27 17.30
N ALA A 386 -13.94 -3.00 16.57
CA ALA A 386 -12.50 -3.08 16.81
C ALA A 386 -11.79 -1.72 16.71
N ARG A 387 -12.17 -0.89 15.74
CA ARG A 387 -11.58 0.45 15.57
C ARG A 387 -11.94 1.36 16.74
N MET A 388 -13.18 1.34 17.20
CA MET A 388 -13.58 2.05 18.43
C MET A 388 -12.79 1.54 19.64
N MET A 389 -12.74 0.22 19.85
CA MET A 389 -11.98 -0.35 20.97
C MET A 389 -10.52 0.13 20.98
N MET A 390 -9.79 -0.04 19.88
CA MET A 390 -8.38 0.37 19.80
C MET A 390 -8.20 1.87 19.96
N MET A 391 -8.99 2.68 19.26
CA MET A 391 -8.82 4.14 19.25
C MET A 391 -9.16 4.76 20.60
N GLN A 392 -10.20 4.30 21.30
CA GLN A 392 -10.56 4.88 22.60
C GLN A 392 -9.52 4.59 23.68
N TYR A 393 -8.94 3.38 23.70
CA TYR A 393 -7.79 3.12 24.56
C TYR A 393 -6.58 3.97 24.18
N ALA A 394 -6.34 4.20 22.89
CA ALA A 394 -5.20 5.00 22.45
C ALA A 394 -5.32 6.50 22.79
N VAL A 395 -6.53 7.07 22.77
CA VAL A 395 -6.72 8.54 22.89
C VAL A 395 -7.28 9.01 24.23
N VAL A 396 -8.00 8.17 24.96
CA VAL A 396 -8.61 8.51 26.26
C VAL A 396 -8.42 7.43 27.33
N ASP A 397 -7.63 6.39 27.05
CA ASP A 397 -7.28 5.29 27.96
C ASP A 397 -8.49 4.62 28.67
N GLN A 398 -9.61 4.51 27.96
CA GLN A 398 -10.85 3.98 28.50
C GLN A 398 -11.57 3.14 27.47
N LYS A 399 -12.36 2.17 27.95
CA LYS A 399 -13.24 1.38 27.08
C LYS A 399 -14.33 2.27 26.47
N PRO A 400 -14.71 2.05 25.20
CA PRO A 400 -15.80 2.80 24.58
C PRO A 400 -17.19 2.39 25.07
N PHE A 401 -17.39 1.11 25.36
CA PHE A 401 -18.67 0.52 25.77
C PHE A 401 -18.48 -0.66 26.72
N ASP A 402 -19.48 -0.88 27.58
CA ASP A 402 -19.52 -2.06 28.45
C ASP A 402 -19.93 -3.35 27.72
N THR A 403 -20.92 -3.27 26.84
CA THR A 403 -21.45 -4.44 26.12
C THR A 403 -21.57 -4.16 24.62
N VAL A 404 -21.21 -5.13 23.79
CA VAL A 404 -21.49 -5.14 22.34
C VAL A 404 -22.54 -6.19 22.08
N TYR A 405 -23.72 -5.77 21.62
CA TYR A 405 -24.76 -6.66 21.15
C TYR A 405 -24.74 -6.72 19.62
N VAL A 406 -24.39 -7.90 19.12
CA VAL A 406 -24.28 -8.22 17.70
C VAL A 406 -25.55 -8.93 17.24
N HIS A 407 -26.29 -8.28 16.35
CA HIS A 407 -27.49 -8.85 15.76
C HIS A 407 -27.22 -9.49 14.39
N ALA A 408 -28.11 -10.39 13.98
CA ALA A 408 -28.08 -10.99 12.65
C ALA A 408 -28.49 -9.96 11.57
N LEU A 409 -28.13 -10.25 10.32
CA LEU A 409 -28.52 -9.43 9.17
C LEU A 409 -29.88 -9.86 8.63
N VAL A 410 -30.70 -8.87 8.26
CA VAL A 410 -31.96 -9.11 7.55
C VAL A 410 -31.64 -9.60 6.13
N ARG A 411 -32.37 -10.62 5.67
CA ARG A 411 -32.17 -11.29 4.38
C ARG A 411 -33.42 -11.19 3.52
N ASP A 412 -33.22 -11.16 2.21
CA ASP A 412 -34.33 -11.20 1.23
C ASP A 412 -35.11 -12.54 1.31
N GLU A 413 -36.21 -12.63 0.55
CA GLU A 413 -37.05 -13.84 0.49
C GLU A 413 -36.28 -15.11 0.05
N LYS A 414 -35.12 -14.94 -0.60
CA LYS A 414 -34.26 -16.00 -1.12
C LYS A 414 -33.08 -16.29 -0.18
N GLY A 415 -33.03 -15.65 0.98
CA GLY A 415 -31.98 -15.82 1.98
C GLY A 415 -30.66 -15.10 1.68
N LYS A 416 -30.61 -14.19 0.71
CA LYS A 416 -29.45 -13.35 0.41
C LYS A 416 -29.40 -12.12 1.33
N LYS A 417 -28.20 -11.62 1.60
CA LYS A 417 -27.99 -10.39 2.37
C LYS A 417 -28.68 -9.22 1.65
N MET A 418 -29.51 -8.45 2.35
CA MET A 418 -30.01 -7.19 1.80
C MET A 418 -28.89 -6.15 1.80
N SER A 419 -28.62 -5.53 0.64
CA SER A 419 -27.69 -4.43 0.51
C SER A 419 -27.98 -3.67 -0.76
N LYS A 420 -27.79 -2.34 -0.75
CA LYS A 420 -28.05 -1.47 -1.92
C LYS A 420 -27.36 -1.93 -3.21
N SER A 421 -26.22 -2.62 -3.11
CA SER A 421 -25.47 -3.14 -4.26
C SER A 421 -26.11 -4.37 -4.92
N LEU A 422 -27.05 -5.03 -4.25
CA LEU A 422 -27.74 -6.23 -4.73
C LEU A 422 -29.15 -5.94 -5.27
N GLY A 423 -29.59 -4.68 -5.23
CA GLY A 423 -30.97 -4.25 -5.49
C GLY A 423 -31.72 -4.04 -4.19
#